data_AF-A0A658BS05-F1
#
_entry.id   AF-A0A658BS05-F1
#
_cell.length_a   1.000
_cell.length_b   1.000
_cell.length_c   1.000
_cell.angle_alpha   90.00
_cell.angle_beta   90.00
_cell.angle_gamma   90.00
#
_symmetry.space_group_name_H-M   'P 1'
#
loop_
_entity.id
_entity.type
_entity.pdbx_description
1 polymer ?
#
loop_
_entity_poly.entity_id
_entity_poly.type
_entity_poly.pdbx_seq_one_letter_code
_entity_poly.pdbx_strand_id
1 'polypeptide(L)'
;MKFEQNLKKRIATCGLVAGFVLFSLQAKGAANITNAEIAMLPPYCEVKLRSKDPVAIQPWVMQFGHDNWIHMHHYCDALVEMKRAYRLNANERKGALHNAVWQFDYMLSHTQPDFFMRPDFHYGKGLALQLQNNDGAAIAEFQKTLAIKADSIPALTELAKLYTKIGKKDMALSVLKQGLEKSPANKGLRRRFQELGGDLSTIPEAVAAPPNESSRPPEGDGKMAEQAATKAGSTPENNQAVIPPFSGQKIGNKNNPWCRFCTDEPPVENK
;
A
#
# COMPACT_ATOMS: atom_id res chain seq x y z
N MET A 1 -66.57 36.88 -18.69
CA MET A 1 -67.22 35.82 -19.50
C MET A 1 -66.34 35.53 -20.71
N LYS A 2 -65.74 34.33 -20.72
CA LYS A 2 -65.28 33.54 -21.88
C LYS A 2 -64.53 34.26 -23.02
N PHE A 3 -63.21 34.10 -23.06
CA PHE A 3 -62.43 34.09 -24.30
C PHE A 3 -61.93 32.66 -24.56
N GLU A 4 -62.86 31.81 -24.96
CA GLU A 4 -62.56 30.58 -25.70
C GLU A 4 -63.04 30.78 -27.13
N GLN A 5 -62.11 30.89 -28.08
CA GLN A 5 -62.32 30.35 -29.43
C GLN A 5 -60.96 29.90 -30.00
N ASN A 6 -60.72 28.60 -29.85
CA ASN A 6 -59.78 27.81 -30.63
C ASN A 6 -60.28 27.66 -32.08
N LEU A 7 -59.45 27.95 -33.08
CA LEU A 7 -59.59 27.25 -34.37
C LEU A 7 -58.27 27.14 -35.16
N LYS A 8 -57.58 26.04 -34.89
CA LYS A 8 -57.05 25.05 -35.85
C LYS A 8 -56.19 25.50 -37.06
N LYS A 9 -55.06 24.77 -37.15
CA LYS A 9 -54.25 24.39 -38.33
C LYS A 9 -53.19 25.39 -38.80
N ARG A 10 -51.93 25.06 -38.50
CA ARG A 10 -50.92 24.68 -39.51
C ARG A 10 -49.73 24.01 -38.82
N ILE A 11 -49.57 22.73 -39.12
CA ILE A 11 -48.34 21.97 -38.88
C ILE A 11 -47.30 22.53 -39.86
N ALA A 12 -46.20 23.07 -39.33
CA ALA A 12 -44.97 23.27 -40.08
C ALA A 12 -43.82 23.11 -39.09
N THR A 13 -43.25 21.92 -39.10
CA THR A 13 -41.97 21.54 -38.54
C THR A 13 -40.88 22.51 -38.99
N CYS A 14 -40.19 23.15 -38.04
CA CYS A 14 -38.86 23.71 -38.28
C CYS A 14 -38.00 23.47 -37.03
N GLY A 15 -36.87 22.81 -37.24
CA GLY A 15 -36.12 22.07 -36.26
C GLY A 15 -35.52 22.90 -35.13
N LEU A 16 -35.68 22.38 -33.91
CA LEU A 16 -34.91 22.74 -32.74
C LEU A 16 -33.58 21.99 -32.82
N VAL A 17 -32.52 22.60 -33.36
CA VAL A 17 -31.15 22.10 -33.18
C VAL A 17 -30.58 22.80 -31.94
N ALA A 18 -31.03 22.36 -30.77
CA ALA A 18 -30.30 22.62 -29.54
C ALA A 18 -29.08 21.69 -29.54
N GLY A 19 -27.95 22.18 -30.04
CA GLY A 19 -26.68 21.48 -29.99
C GLY A 19 -26.25 21.27 -28.54
N PHE A 20 -26.60 20.11 -27.97
CA PHE A 20 -25.95 19.60 -26.78
C PHE A 20 -24.51 19.26 -27.17
N VAL A 21 -23.59 20.21 -26.99
CA VAL A 21 -22.16 19.90 -26.95
C VAL A 21 -21.93 19.13 -25.66
N LEU A 22 -22.03 17.80 -25.76
CA LEU A 22 -21.53 16.90 -24.73
C LEU A 22 -20.01 17.10 -24.68
N PHE A 23 -19.56 18.01 -23.80
CA PHE A 23 -18.19 17.98 -23.32
C PHE A 23 -18.05 16.69 -22.51
N SER A 24 -17.65 15.62 -23.19
CA SER A 24 -17.09 14.45 -22.53
C SER A 24 -15.80 14.92 -21.84
N LEU A 25 -15.93 15.35 -20.59
CA LEU A 25 -14.82 15.39 -19.65
C LEU A 25 -14.32 13.95 -19.52
N GLN A 26 -13.39 13.58 -20.39
CA GLN A 26 -12.58 12.38 -20.15
C GLN A 26 -11.84 12.63 -18.85
N ALA A 27 -12.29 11.96 -17.79
CA ALA A 27 -11.56 11.86 -16.55
C ALA A 27 -10.22 11.19 -16.85
N LYS A 28 -9.17 11.98 -17.06
CA LYS A 28 -7.80 11.52 -17.37
C LYS A 28 -7.14 10.73 -16.23
N GLY A 29 -7.84 10.47 -15.12
CA GLY A 29 -7.24 10.05 -13.86
C GLY A 29 -6.96 8.56 -13.68
N ALA A 30 -7.82 7.65 -14.20
CA ALA A 30 -7.78 6.25 -13.79
C ALA A 30 -7.16 5.26 -14.82
N ALA A 31 -7.01 5.65 -16.10
CA ALA A 31 -6.81 4.66 -17.17
C ALA A 31 -5.34 4.30 -17.50
N ASN A 32 -4.35 5.08 -17.04
CA ASN A 32 -2.96 4.94 -17.51
C ASN A 32 -1.97 4.69 -16.36
N ILE A 33 -2.10 3.56 -15.66
CA ILE A 33 -1.01 3.09 -14.78
C ILE A 33 0.06 2.45 -15.66
N THR A 34 1.31 2.91 -15.53
CA THR A 34 2.44 2.42 -16.33
C THR A 34 3.05 1.14 -15.74
N ASN A 35 3.79 0.36 -16.55
CA ASN A 35 4.51 -0.83 -16.05
C ASN A 35 5.57 -0.46 -15.01
N ALA A 36 6.24 0.68 -15.17
CA ALA A 36 7.19 1.18 -14.18
C ALA A 36 6.51 1.51 -12.84
N GLU A 37 5.29 2.06 -12.86
CA GLU A 37 4.53 2.30 -11.63
C GLU A 37 4.15 1.00 -10.93
N ILE A 38 3.69 -0.02 -11.68
CA ILE A 38 3.34 -1.35 -11.14
C ILE A 38 4.56 -2.05 -10.55
N ALA A 39 5.72 -1.96 -11.19
CA ALA A 39 6.97 -2.57 -10.70
C ALA A 39 7.41 -2.06 -9.32
N MET A 40 6.87 -0.92 -8.86
CA MET A 40 7.15 -0.37 -7.53
C MET A 40 6.08 -0.71 -6.48
N LEU A 41 5.08 -1.53 -6.84
CA LEU A 41 3.97 -1.93 -5.99
C LEU A 41 4.17 -3.35 -5.44
N PRO A 42 3.41 -3.72 -4.39
CA PRO A 42 3.34 -5.10 -3.95
C PRO A 42 2.89 -6.04 -5.08
N PRO A 43 3.35 -7.32 -5.12
CA PRO A 43 3.05 -8.25 -6.21
C PRO A 43 1.56 -8.46 -6.51
N TYR A 44 0.69 -8.39 -5.50
CA TYR A 44 -0.75 -8.51 -5.71
C TYR A 44 -1.32 -7.38 -6.57
N CYS A 45 -0.69 -6.20 -6.63
CA CYS A 45 -1.16 -5.11 -7.48
C CYS A 45 -0.92 -5.38 -8.95
N GLU A 46 0.17 -6.05 -9.31
CA GLU A 46 0.37 -6.49 -10.70
C GLU A 46 -0.74 -7.44 -11.12
N VAL A 47 -1.01 -8.47 -10.31
CA VAL A 47 -2.09 -9.42 -10.59
C VAL A 47 -3.43 -8.72 -10.63
N LYS A 48 -3.74 -7.87 -9.66
CA LYS A 48 -5.04 -7.20 -9.55
C LYS A 48 -5.31 -6.23 -10.71
N LEU A 49 -4.28 -5.52 -11.19
CA LEU A 49 -4.42 -4.50 -12.22
C LEU A 49 -4.26 -5.03 -13.65
N ARG A 50 -3.59 -6.18 -13.84
CA ARG A 50 -3.23 -6.67 -15.18
C ARG A 50 -3.72 -8.08 -15.50
N SER A 51 -3.77 -8.97 -14.52
CA SER A 51 -4.04 -10.38 -14.80
C SER A 51 -5.52 -10.64 -14.99
N LYS A 52 -5.83 -11.45 -16.00
CA LYS A 52 -7.13 -12.12 -16.17
C LYS A 52 -7.03 -13.63 -15.97
N ASP A 53 -5.82 -14.14 -15.73
CA ASP A 53 -5.56 -15.56 -15.55
C ASP A 53 -6.07 -16.00 -14.16
N PRO A 54 -7.06 -16.92 -14.10
CA PRO A 54 -7.55 -17.44 -12.83
C PRO A 54 -6.43 -18.03 -11.97
N VAL A 55 -5.44 -18.72 -12.56
CA VAL A 55 -4.37 -19.38 -11.80
C VAL A 55 -3.52 -18.35 -11.03
N ALA A 56 -3.20 -17.22 -11.66
CA ALA A 56 -2.51 -16.11 -10.99
C ALA A 56 -3.38 -15.41 -9.93
N ILE A 57 -4.70 -15.37 -10.11
CA ILE A 57 -5.65 -14.66 -9.22
C ILE A 57 -5.99 -15.48 -7.97
N GLN A 58 -6.17 -16.80 -8.10
CA GLN A 58 -6.67 -17.66 -7.02
C GLN A 58 -5.90 -17.55 -5.70
N PRO A 59 -4.55 -17.52 -5.67
CA PRO A 59 -3.81 -17.37 -4.41
C PRO A 59 -4.19 -16.12 -3.63
N TRP A 60 -4.40 -15.00 -4.32
CA TRP A 60 -4.79 -13.75 -3.68
C TRP A 60 -6.23 -13.74 -3.21
N VAL A 61 -7.14 -14.38 -3.96
CA VAL A 61 -8.53 -14.58 -3.51
C VAL A 61 -8.57 -15.43 -2.24
N MET A 62 -7.79 -16.51 -2.17
CA MET A 62 -7.69 -17.36 -0.97
C MET A 62 -7.12 -16.59 0.23
N GLN A 63 -6.09 -15.77 0.00
CA GLN A 63 -5.44 -15.03 1.09
C GLN A 63 -6.26 -13.82 1.56
N PHE A 64 -6.92 -13.10 0.64
CA PHE A 64 -7.57 -11.83 0.96
C PHE A 64 -9.06 -12.00 1.20
N GLY A 65 -9.65 -13.10 0.74
CA GLY A 65 -11.10 -13.30 0.66
C GLY A 65 -11.67 -12.63 -0.59
N HIS A 66 -12.67 -13.28 -1.21
CA HIS A 66 -13.30 -12.78 -2.43
C HIS A 66 -13.84 -11.36 -2.26
N ASP A 67 -14.58 -11.12 -1.17
CA ASP A 67 -15.23 -9.84 -0.87
C ASP A 67 -14.22 -8.68 -0.75
N ASN A 68 -13.02 -8.93 -0.22
CA ASN A 68 -11.99 -7.90 -0.15
C ASN A 68 -11.23 -7.78 -1.48
N TRP A 69 -10.94 -8.92 -2.12
CA TRP A 69 -10.15 -8.98 -3.35
C TRP A 69 -10.75 -8.15 -4.49
N ILE A 70 -12.08 -8.18 -4.66
CA ILE A 70 -12.75 -7.43 -5.74
C ILE A 70 -12.43 -5.93 -5.68
N HIS A 71 -12.26 -5.37 -4.48
CA HIS A 71 -11.99 -3.96 -4.25
C HIS A 71 -10.51 -3.57 -4.31
N MET A 72 -9.58 -4.53 -4.24
CA MET A 72 -8.13 -4.26 -4.11
C MET A 72 -7.50 -3.36 -5.17
N HIS A 73 -8.14 -3.15 -6.33
CA HIS A 73 -7.64 -2.23 -7.34
C HIS A 73 -7.61 -0.79 -6.82
N HIS A 74 -8.57 -0.39 -5.97
CA HIS A 74 -8.59 0.93 -5.33
C HIS A 74 -7.36 1.15 -4.43
N TYR A 75 -6.96 0.15 -3.63
CA TYR A 75 -5.73 0.26 -2.85
C TYR A 75 -4.48 0.40 -3.73
N CYS A 76 -4.40 -0.39 -4.81
CA CYS A 76 -3.29 -0.30 -5.76
C CYS A 76 -3.24 1.06 -6.47
N ASP A 77 -4.39 1.60 -6.87
CA ASP A 77 -4.52 2.95 -7.40
C ASP A 77 -4.05 4.00 -6.39
N ALA A 78 -4.44 3.86 -5.11
CA ALA A 78 -4.01 4.75 -4.03
C ALA A 78 -2.47 4.79 -3.91
N LEU A 79 -1.82 3.63 -3.99
CA LEU A 79 -0.35 3.54 -3.94
C LEU A 79 0.32 4.22 -5.14
N VAL A 80 -0.28 4.11 -6.33
CA VAL A 80 0.20 4.81 -7.54
C VAL A 80 0.06 6.33 -7.36
N GLU A 81 -1.11 6.80 -6.92
CA GLU A 81 -1.36 8.22 -6.69
C GLU A 81 -0.42 8.81 -5.63
N MET A 82 -0.13 8.06 -4.56
CA MET A 82 0.86 8.44 -3.56
C MET A 82 2.26 8.59 -4.16
N LYS A 83 2.72 7.65 -5.00
CA LYS A 83 4.01 7.75 -5.67
C LYS A 83 4.06 8.94 -6.64
N ARG A 84 2.98 9.16 -7.40
CA ARG A 84 2.84 10.31 -8.31
C ARG A 84 2.94 11.64 -7.57
N ALA A 85 2.29 11.76 -6.41
CA ALA A 85 2.29 12.97 -5.62
C ALA A 85 3.69 13.48 -5.20
N TYR A 86 4.72 12.63 -5.20
CA TYR A 86 6.10 13.04 -4.92
C TYR A 86 6.84 13.64 -6.12
N ARG A 87 6.37 13.42 -7.36
CA ARG A 87 7.05 13.87 -8.59
C ARG A 87 6.25 14.90 -9.40
N LEU A 88 4.97 15.06 -9.11
CA LEU A 88 4.07 15.98 -9.81
C LEU A 88 4.24 17.43 -9.34
N ASN A 89 3.84 18.39 -10.20
CA ASN A 89 3.76 19.79 -9.80
C ASN A 89 2.62 20.01 -8.77
N ALA A 90 2.57 21.19 -8.15
CA ALA A 90 1.65 21.47 -7.04
C ALA A 90 0.17 21.20 -7.37
N ASN A 91 -0.29 21.56 -8.57
CA ASN A 91 -1.70 21.41 -8.96
C ASN A 91 -2.06 19.93 -9.18
N GLU A 92 -1.23 19.22 -9.94
CA GLU A 92 -1.42 17.79 -10.20
C GLU A 92 -1.27 16.97 -8.92
N ARG A 93 -0.32 17.33 -8.07
CA ARG A 93 -0.10 16.73 -6.75
C ARG A 93 -1.33 16.85 -5.86
N LYS A 94 -2.01 18.01 -5.87
CA LYS A 94 -3.26 18.18 -5.11
C LYS A 94 -4.34 17.20 -5.55
N GLY A 95 -4.50 17.03 -6.87
CA GLY A 95 -5.42 16.04 -7.45
C GLY A 95 -5.04 14.62 -7.07
N ALA A 96 -3.78 14.24 -7.22
CA ALA A 96 -3.28 12.91 -6.88
C ALA A 96 -3.52 12.56 -5.41
N LEU A 97 -3.21 13.49 -4.48
CA LEU A 97 -3.45 13.27 -3.06
C LEU A 97 -4.95 13.19 -2.71
N HIS A 98 -5.80 13.97 -3.38
CA HIS A 98 -7.24 13.86 -3.20
C HIS A 98 -7.74 12.48 -3.64
N ASN A 99 -7.29 12.02 -4.80
CA ASN A 99 -7.61 10.68 -5.31
C ASN A 99 -7.11 9.60 -4.35
N ALA A 100 -5.87 9.69 -3.85
CA ALA A 100 -5.33 8.73 -2.89
C ALA A 100 -6.21 8.62 -1.63
N VAL A 101 -6.63 9.74 -1.05
CA VAL A 101 -7.55 9.75 0.11
C VAL A 101 -8.87 9.06 -0.24
N TRP A 102 -9.48 9.40 -1.38
CA TRP A 102 -10.72 8.77 -1.84
C TRP A 102 -10.59 7.25 -2.01
N GLN A 103 -9.48 6.81 -2.59
CA GLN A 103 -9.20 5.39 -2.80
C GLN A 103 -9.05 4.63 -1.47
N PHE A 104 -8.36 5.21 -0.48
CA PHE A 104 -8.29 4.61 0.86
C PHE A 104 -9.64 4.59 1.58
N ASP A 105 -10.45 5.66 1.45
CA ASP A 105 -11.81 5.70 2.01
C ASP A 105 -12.73 4.66 1.36
N TYR A 106 -12.59 4.42 0.05
CA TYR A 106 -13.30 3.34 -0.64
C TYR A 106 -12.94 1.99 -0.03
N MET A 107 -11.64 1.69 0.13
CA MET A 107 -11.19 0.44 0.75
C MET A 107 -11.74 0.27 2.17
N LEU A 108 -11.71 1.33 2.99
CA LEU A 108 -12.22 1.29 4.36
C LEU A 108 -13.74 1.05 4.45
N SER A 109 -14.49 1.43 3.42
CA SER A 109 -15.96 1.29 3.37
C SER A 109 -16.45 0.02 2.66
N HIS A 110 -15.64 -0.58 1.78
CA HIS A 110 -16.06 -1.72 0.96
C HIS A 110 -15.34 -3.03 1.28
N THR A 111 -14.29 -3.00 2.11
CA THR A 111 -13.68 -4.22 2.66
C THR A 111 -14.21 -4.54 4.04
N GLN A 112 -14.10 -5.82 4.41
CA GLN A 112 -14.60 -6.30 5.68
C GLN A 112 -13.90 -5.62 6.88
N PRO A 113 -14.60 -5.41 8.00
CA PRO A 113 -14.03 -4.77 9.19
C PRO A 113 -12.84 -5.52 9.82
N ASP A 114 -12.74 -6.82 9.60
CA ASP A 114 -11.66 -7.69 10.09
C ASP A 114 -10.54 -7.92 9.06
N PHE A 115 -10.62 -7.27 7.89
CA PHE A 115 -9.61 -7.43 6.86
C PHE A 115 -8.22 -6.98 7.36
N PHE A 116 -7.23 -7.87 7.28
CA PHE A 116 -5.92 -7.65 7.91
C PHE A 116 -5.16 -6.42 7.37
N MET A 117 -5.52 -5.90 6.19
CA MET A 117 -4.91 -4.72 5.57
C MET A 117 -5.51 -3.38 6.01
N ARG A 118 -6.56 -3.37 6.86
CA ARG A 118 -7.13 -2.10 7.36
C ARG A 118 -6.12 -1.15 8.00
N PRO A 119 -5.10 -1.60 8.78
CA PRO A 119 -4.03 -0.73 9.27
C PRO A 119 -3.27 -0.02 8.15
N ASP A 120 -3.03 -0.70 7.02
CA ASP A 120 -2.33 -0.14 5.85
C ASP A 120 -3.17 0.93 5.16
N PHE A 121 -4.50 0.77 5.11
CA PHE A 121 -5.42 1.76 4.53
C PHE A 121 -5.46 3.03 5.36
N HIS A 122 -5.60 2.90 6.69
CA HIS A 122 -5.51 4.04 7.60
C HIS A 122 -4.14 4.73 7.52
N TYR A 123 -3.06 3.96 7.46
CA TYR A 123 -1.70 4.51 7.38
C TYR A 123 -1.49 5.27 6.06
N GLY A 124 -1.88 4.67 4.93
CA GLY A 124 -1.80 5.30 3.62
C GLY A 124 -2.62 6.58 3.53
N LYS A 125 -3.85 6.57 4.07
CA LYS A 125 -4.70 7.76 4.19
C LYS A 125 -4.05 8.85 5.03
N GLY A 126 -3.46 8.48 6.17
CA GLY A 126 -2.72 9.39 7.04
C GLY A 126 -1.56 10.07 6.32
N LEU A 127 -0.78 9.31 5.55
CA LEU A 127 0.30 9.87 4.71
C LEU A 127 -0.25 10.85 3.66
N ALA A 128 -1.33 10.50 2.97
CA ALA A 128 -1.93 11.36 1.96
C ALA A 128 -2.41 12.69 2.58
N LEU A 129 -3.09 12.63 3.72
CA LEU A 129 -3.56 13.80 4.48
C LEU A 129 -2.41 14.67 4.99
N GLN A 130 -1.34 14.05 5.49
CA GLN A 130 -0.13 14.75 5.91
C GLN A 130 0.51 15.49 4.74
N LEU A 131 0.57 14.87 3.56
CA LEU A 131 1.07 15.50 2.34
C LEU A 131 0.17 16.63 1.83
N GLN A 132 -1.11 16.63 2.20
CA GLN A 132 -2.06 17.74 1.99
C GLN A 132 -1.93 18.86 3.05
N ASN A 133 -1.00 18.74 4.01
CA ASN A 133 -0.89 19.59 5.19
C ASN A 133 -2.11 19.55 6.12
N ASN A 134 -2.92 18.50 6.05
CA ASN A 134 -4.02 18.25 6.97
C ASN A 134 -3.54 17.39 8.14
N ASP A 135 -2.64 17.95 8.96
CA ASP A 135 -1.95 17.23 10.03
C ASP A 135 -2.92 16.67 11.08
N GLY A 136 -4.01 17.38 11.39
CA GLY A 136 -5.01 16.93 12.36
C GLY A 136 -5.72 15.65 11.91
N ALA A 137 -6.15 15.60 10.64
CA ALA A 137 -6.74 14.39 10.08
C ALA A 137 -5.72 13.26 9.93
N ALA A 138 -4.47 13.57 9.56
CA ALA A 138 -3.41 12.57 9.48
C ALA A 138 -3.11 11.91 10.83
N ILE A 139 -3.06 12.70 11.92
CA ILE A 139 -2.91 12.20 13.29
C ILE A 139 -4.02 11.19 13.61
N ALA A 140 -5.28 11.53 13.31
CA ALA A 140 -6.42 10.65 13.58
C ALA A 140 -6.31 9.31 12.83
N GLU A 141 -5.86 9.33 11.58
CA GLU A 141 -5.67 8.10 10.79
C GLU A 141 -4.49 7.26 11.30
N PHE A 142 -3.36 7.87 11.69
CA PHE A 142 -2.26 7.12 12.31
C PHE A 142 -2.64 6.51 13.66
N GLN A 143 -3.47 7.21 14.46
CA GLN A 143 -4.03 6.65 15.69
C GLN A 143 -4.91 5.44 15.41
N LYS A 144 -5.73 5.45 14.33
CA LYS A 144 -6.50 4.27 13.91
C LYS A 144 -5.60 3.12 13.48
N THR A 145 -4.51 3.39 12.76
CA THR A 145 -3.49 2.36 12.46
C THR A 145 -2.96 1.73 13.75
N LEU A 146 -2.61 2.53 14.75
CA LEU A 146 -2.05 2.04 16.02
C LEU A 146 -3.08 1.36 16.93
N ALA A 147 -4.36 1.72 16.81
CA ALA A 147 -5.44 1.04 17.51
C ALA A 147 -5.61 -0.41 17.03
N ILE A 148 -5.34 -0.68 15.75
CA ILE A 148 -5.41 -2.03 15.16
C ILE A 148 -4.06 -2.74 15.22
N LYS A 149 -2.97 -2.02 14.93
CA LYS A 149 -1.58 -2.51 14.91
C LYS A 149 -0.68 -1.62 15.77
N ALA A 150 -0.69 -1.87 17.07
CA ALA A 150 0.00 -1.05 18.07
C ALA A 150 1.53 -1.01 17.95
N ASP A 151 2.13 -1.98 17.26
CA ASP A 151 3.57 -2.08 17.00
C ASP A 151 3.99 -1.53 15.62
N SER A 152 3.10 -0.81 14.93
CA SER A 152 3.40 -0.24 13.61
C SER A 152 4.46 0.86 13.70
N ILE A 153 5.73 0.47 13.54
CA ILE A 153 6.88 1.38 13.54
C ILE A 153 6.68 2.57 12.58
N PRO A 154 6.18 2.40 11.34
CA PRO A 154 5.93 3.53 10.45
C PRO A 154 4.90 4.53 11.01
N ALA A 155 3.79 4.05 11.57
CA ALA A 155 2.76 4.91 12.13
C ALA A 155 3.22 5.63 13.41
N LEU A 156 3.94 4.93 14.31
CA LEU A 156 4.57 5.54 15.49
C LEU A 156 5.53 6.68 15.08
N THR A 157 6.30 6.43 14.03
CA THR A 157 7.31 7.36 13.49
C THR A 157 6.69 8.63 12.90
N GLU A 158 5.65 8.50 12.08
CA GLU A 158 4.96 9.66 11.50
C GLU A 158 4.11 10.40 12.54
N LEU A 159 3.45 9.69 13.45
CA LEU A 159 2.68 10.31 14.53
C LEU A 159 3.56 11.14 15.46
N ALA A 160 4.72 10.62 15.87
CA ALA A 160 5.69 11.36 16.68
C ALA A 160 6.23 12.61 15.96
N LYS A 161 6.49 12.49 14.64
CA LYS A 161 6.91 13.63 13.80
C LYS A 161 5.84 14.70 13.73
N LEU A 162 4.57 14.32 13.53
CA LEU A 162 3.45 15.27 13.50
C LEU A 162 3.25 15.93 14.86
N TYR A 163 3.29 15.18 15.96
CA TYR A 163 3.22 15.77 17.30
C TYR A 163 4.34 16.76 17.57
N THR A 164 5.57 16.45 17.13
CA THR A 164 6.70 17.38 17.22
C THR A 164 6.46 18.64 16.40
N LYS A 165 5.99 18.51 15.15
CA LYS A 165 5.68 19.62 14.25
C LYS A 165 4.67 20.60 14.86
N ILE A 166 3.67 20.11 15.60
CA ILE A 166 2.64 20.93 16.23
C ILE A 166 2.95 21.34 17.68
N GLY A 167 4.22 21.23 18.11
CA GLY A 167 4.68 21.65 19.44
C GLY A 167 4.29 20.73 20.60
N LYS A 168 3.70 19.56 20.30
CA LYS A 168 3.21 18.58 21.28
C LYS A 168 4.27 17.52 21.60
N LYS A 169 5.45 17.98 22.02
CA LYS A 169 6.63 17.13 22.26
C LYS A 169 6.39 15.99 23.24
N ASP A 170 5.64 16.22 24.32
CA ASP A 170 5.35 15.18 25.33
C ASP A 170 4.54 14.02 24.75
N MET A 171 3.60 14.32 23.83
CA MET A 171 2.85 13.27 23.13
C MET A 171 3.72 12.50 22.14
N ALA A 172 4.68 13.17 21.49
CA ALA A 172 5.65 12.49 20.64
C ALA A 172 6.51 11.51 21.46
N LEU A 173 7.03 11.93 22.61
CA LEU A 173 7.78 11.07 23.53
C LEU A 173 6.93 9.90 24.05
N SER A 174 5.68 10.16 24.43
CA SER A 174 4.77 9.11 24.90
C SER A 174 4.52 8.03 23.84
N VAL A 175 4.24 8.43 22.59
CA VAL A 175 4.03 7.48 21.48
C VAL A 175 5.30 6.67 21.19
N LEU A 176 6.46 7.33 21.15
CA LEU A 176 7.73 6.63 20.92
C LEU A 176 8.06 5.65 22.05
N LYS A 177 7.79 6.02 23.31
CA LYS A 177 7.96 5.15 24.47
C LYS A 177 7.08 3.90 24.36
N GLN A 178 5.79 4.05 24.05
CA GLN A 178 4.88 2.91 23.84
C GLN A 178 5.36 1.98 22.72
N GLY A 179 5.88 2.55 21.63
CA GLY A 179 6.51 1.79 20.55
C GLY A 179 7.74 1.01 20.99
N LEU A 180 8.59 1.64 21.80
CA LEU A 180 9.80 1.05 22.35
C LEU A 180 9.53 -0.01 23.42
N GLU A 181 8.44 0.09 24.18
CA GLU A 181 8.02 -0.98 25.10
C GLU A 181 7.72 -2.29 24.35
N LYS A 182 7.21 -2.20 23.11
CA LYS A 182 6.94 -3.37 22.24
C LYS A 182 8.13 -3.77 21.37
N SER A 183 9.02 -2.83 21.05
CA SER A 183 10.18 -3.07 20.19
C SER A 183 11.42 -2.36 20.75
N PRO A 184 11.97 -2.81 21.88
CA PRO A 184 13.00 -2.07 22.62
C PRO A 184 14.31 -1.87 21.86
N ALA A 185 14.60 -2.78 20.92
CA ALA A 185 15.77 -2.76 20.05
C ALA A 185 15.61 -1.90 18.79
N ASN A 186 14.44 -1.31 18.54
CA ASN A 186 14.20 -0.57 17.29
C ASN A 186 15.06 0.71 17.24
N LYS A 187 16.14 0.68 16.46
CA LYS A 187 17.10 1.78 16.34
C LYS A 187 16.45 3.09 15.90
N GLY A 188 15.47 3.04 15.01
CA GLY A 188 14.77 4.23 14.50
C GLY A 188 13.96 4.93 15.58
N LEU A 189 13.20 4.17 16.37
CA LEU A 189 12.43 4.70 17.48
C LEU A 189 13.34 5.20 18.62
N ARG A 190 14.40 4.46 18.97
CA ARG A 190 15.37 4.87 19.99
C ARG A 190 16.02 6.20 19.64
N ARG A 191 16.49 6.33 18.39
CA ARG A 191 17.11 7.56 17.90
C ARG A 191 16.18 8.76 18.02
N ARG A 192 14.93 8.63 17.54
CA ARG A 192 13.92 9.70 17.62
C ARG A 192 13.53 10.03 19.06
N PHE A 193 13.44 9.02 19.92
CA PHE A 193 13.13 9.22 21.33
C PHE A 193 14.22 10.03 22.02
N GLN A 194 15.49 9.70 21.79
CA GLN A 194 16.64 10.46 22.30
C GLN A 194 16.76 11.86 21.68
N GLU A 195 16.54 12.03 20.37
CA GLU A 195 16.53 13.33 19.68
C GLU A 195 15.50 14.28 20.32
N LEU A 196 14.40 13.73 20.83
CA LEU A 196 13.37 14.48 21.57
C LEU A 196 13.65 14.57 23.08
N GLY A 197 14.82 14.11 23.57
CA GLY A 197 15.19 14.18 24.99
C GLY A 197 14.57 13.10 25.89
N GLY A 198 14.08 12.01 25.29
CA GLY A 198 13.61 10.84 26.02
C GLY A 198 14.77 10.06 26.63
N ASP A 199 14.58 9.57 27.86
CA ASP A 199 15.58 8.79 28.58
C ASP A 199 15.44 7.29 28.29
N LEU A 200 16.42 6.72 27.58
CA LEU A 200 16.43 5.30 27.24
C LEU A 200 16.58 4.38 28.45
N SER A 201 17.01 4.87 29.61
CA SER A 201 17.01 4.08 30.84
C SER A 201 15.59 3.68 31.28
N THR A 202 14.59 4.44 30.84
CA THR A 202 13.17 4.18 31.13
C THR A 202 12.52 3.17 30.16
N ILE A 203 13.26 2.74 29.14
CA ILE A 203 12.83 1.73 28.18
C ILE A 203 13.38 0.39 28.64
N PRO A 204 12.57 -0.68 28.72
CA PRO A 204 13.07 -2.01 29.05
C PRO A 204 14.28 -2.34 28.18
N GLU A 205 15.35 -2.84 28.79
CA GLU A 205 16.54 -3.17 28.04
C GLU A 205 16.17 -4.17 26.94
N ALA A 206 16.68 -3.95 25.74
CA ALA A 206 16.49 -4.89 24.65
C ALA A 206 17.19 -6.18 25.07
N VAL A 207 16.44 -7.10 25.67
CA VAL A 207 16.90 -8.48 25.84
C VAL A 207 17.28 -8.91 24.44
N ALA A 208 18.56 -9.16 24.23
CA ALA A 208 19.09 -9.50 22.93
C ALA A 208 18.17 -10.56 22.33
N ALA A 209 17.54 -10.23 21.21
CA ALA A 209 16.77 -11.22 20.47
C ALA A 209 17.70 -12.43 20.31
N PRO A 210 17.27 -13.66 20.69
CA PRO A 210 18.12 -14.82 20.53
C PRO A 210 18.62 -14.83 19.08
N PRO A 211 19.92 -15.12 18.85
CA PRO A 211 20.47 -15.12 17.50
C PRO A 211 19.56 -15.95 16.61
N ASN A 212 19.12 -15.32 15.53
CA ASN A 212 18.25 -15.91 14.53
C ASN A 212 18.78 -17.30 14.14
N GLU A 213 18.05 -18.35 14.50
CA GLU A 213 18.41 -19.75 14.28
C GLU A 213 18.60 -20.09 12.78
N SER A 214 18.22 -19.17 11.89
CA SER A 214 18.43 -19.23 10.44
C SER A 214 19.89 -19.09 9.97
N SER A 215 20.87 -18.88 10.86
CA SER A 215 22.29 -18.75 10.45
C SER A 215 23.19 -19.90 10.90
N ARG A 216 22.65 -21.03 11.37
CA ARG A 216 23.48 -22.24 11.58
C ARG A 216 23.64 -22.94 10.23
N PRO A 217 24.86 -23.05 9.67
CA PRO A 217 25.09 -23.94 8.53
C PRO A 217 24.72 -25.37 8.97
N PRO A 218 24.09 -26.19 8.12
CA PRO A 218 23.91 -27.59 8.47
C PRO A 218 25.29 -28.24 8.60
N GLU A 219 25.65 -28.64 9.83
CA GLU A 219 26.72 -29.60 10.10
C GLU A 219 26.30 -30.92 9.47
N GLY A 220 26.74 -31.15 8.23
CA GLY A 220 26.60 -32.42 7.53
C GLY A 220 27.81 -33.30 7.82
N ASP A 221 27.71 -34.17 8.81
CA ASP A 221 28.61 -35.30 8.98
C ASP A 221 28.53 -36.21 7.75
N GLY A 222 29.71 -36.50 7.19
CA GLY A 222 29.84 -37.25 5.97
C GLY A 222 29.37 -38.70 6.07
N LYS A 223 28.93 -39.23 4.93
CA LYS A 223 29.38 -40.52 4.39
C LYS A 223 28.91 -40.65 2.93
N MET A 224 29.88 -40.82 2.04
CA MET A 224 29.70 -41.25 0.66
C MET A 224 29.33 -42.74 0.61
N ALA A 225 28.45 -43.11 -0.32
CA ALA A 225 28.53 -44.39 -1.02
C ALA A 225 27.90 -44.25 -2.41
N GLU A 226 28.56 -44.85 -3.39
CA GLU A 226 28.48 -44.63 -4.83
C GLU A 226 27.87 -45.86 -5.55
N GLN A 227 27.46 -45.65 -6.82
CA GLN A 227 27.13 -46.63 -7.90
C GLN A 227 25.67 -47.13 -7.97
N ALA A 228 25.01 -47.32 -9.12
CA ALA A 228 25.37 -47.25 -10.55
C ALA A 228 24.10 -47.01 -11.41
N ALA A 229 24.32 -46.63 -12.67
CA ALA A 229 23.35 -46.29 -13.71
C ALA A 229 22.51 -47.46 -14.26
N THR A 230 21.31 -47.17 -14.80
CA THR A 230 20.80 -47.67 -16.11
C THR A 230 19.59 -46.86 -16.61
N LYS A 231 19.29 -46.99 -17.90
CA LYS A 231 18.64 -46.06 -18.84
C LYS A 231 17.08 -46.08 -18.92
N ALA A 232 16.58 -44.92 -19.35
CA ALA A 232 15.51 -44.63 -20.35
C ALA A 232 14.00 -44.86 -20.03
N GLY A 233 13.22 -43.80 -20.23
CA GLY A 233 11.77 -43.85 -20.44
C GLY A 233 11.02 -42.51 -20.27
N SER A 234 10.82 -41.79 -21.38
CA SER A 234 9.74 -40.83 -21.75
C SER A 234 8.94 -40.01 -20.70
N THR A 235 8.88 -38.71 -20.98
CA THR A 235 8.09 -37.54 -20.48
C THR A 235 6.55 -37.72 -20.35
N PRO A 236 5.78 -36.78 -19.73
CA PRO A 236 6.10 -35.36 -19.48
C PRO A 236 5.89 -34.79 -18.07
N GLU A 237 6.60 -33.68 -17.87
CA GLU A 237 6.77 -32.89 -16.66
C GLU A 237 5.49 -32.20 -16.16
N ASN A 238 5.19 -32.46 -14.90
CA ASN A 238 4.30 -31.69 -14.05
C ASN A 238 5.08 -30.48 -13.50
N ASN A 239 4.97 -29.31 -14.14
CA ASN A 239 5.50 -28.06 -13.57
C ASN A 239 4.52 -27.47 -12.55
N GLN A 240 4.49 -28.06 -11.35
CA GLN A 240 4.04 -27.34 -10.16
C GLN A 240 5.17 -26.40 -9.75
N ALA A 241 4.94 -25.09 -9.93
CA ALA A 241 5.80 -24.07 -9.37
C ALA A 241 5.78 -24.19 -7.84
N VAL A 242 6.86 -24.73 -7.28
CA VAL A 242 7.10 -24.74 -5.84
C VAL A 242 7.35 -23.30 -5.40
N ILE A 243 6.38 -22.72 -4.68
CA ILE A 243 6.55 -21.41 -4.04
C ILE A 243 7.37 -21.64 -2.76
N PRO A 244 8.59 -21.09 -2.63
CA PRO A 244 9.36 -21.22 -1.40
C PRO A 244 8.73 -20.35 -0.28
N PRO A 245 8.82 -20.77 0.99
CA PRO A 245 8.29 -20.01 2.12
C PRO A 245 9.00 -18.65 2.26
N PHE A 246 8.21 -17.58 2.37
CA PHE A 246 8.70 -16.21 2.56
C PHE A 246 9.18 -15.99 4.00
N SER A 247 10.43 -16.36 4.30
CA SER A 247 11.16 -15.84 5.46
C SER A 247 12.58 -15.43 5.05
N GLY A 248 12.89 -14.13 5.15
CA GLY A 248 14.28 -13.65 5.11
C GLY A 248 14.64 -12.52 4.15
N GLN A 249 13.71 -11.94 3.37
CA GLN A 249 14.10 -10.90 2.42
C GLN A 249 14.29 -9.52 3.09
N LYS A 250 15.46 -8.91 2.86
CA LYS A 250 15.86 -7.58 3.35
C LYS A 250 14.83 -6.53 2.90
N ILE A 251 14.30 -5.77 3.85
CA ILE A 251 13.37 -4.66 3.60
C ILE A 251 14.19 -3.41 3.26
N GLY A 252 13.90 -2.77 2.12
CA GLY A 252 14.46 -1.48 1.73
C GLY A 252 15.69 -1.51 0.82
N ASN A 253 15.97 -0.36 0.20
CA ASN A 253 17.19 -0.09 -0.57
C ASN A 253 18.04 0.99 0.14
N LYS A 254 19.24 1.28 -0.37
CA LYS A 254 20.17 2.27 0.22
C LYS A 254 19.58 3.66 0.45
N ASN A 255 18.56 4.05 -0.34
CA ASN A 255 17.93 5.37 -0.30
C ASN A 255 16.61 5.38 0.49
N ASN A 256 15.97 4.23 0.66
CA ASN A 256 14.75 4.05 1.43
C ASN A 256 14.78 2.71 2.17
N PRO A 257 15.31 2.70 3.41
CA PRO A 257 15.44 1.50 4.24
C PRO A 257 14.11 0.84 4.64
N TRP A 258 12.99 1.49 4.35
CA TRP A 258 11.65 1.06 4.74
C TRP A 258 10.81 0.62 3.55
N CYS A 259 11.35 0.66 2.32
CA CYS A 259 10.63 0.22 1.14
C CYS A 259 10.57 -1.30 1.06
N ARG A 260 9.42 -1.88 1.40
CA ARG A 260 9.19 -3.33 1.39
C ARG A 260 9.30 -3.99 0.00
N PHE A 261 9.21 -3.22 -1.08
CA PHE A 261 9.13 -3.73 -2.46
C PHE A 261 10.04 -2.99 -3.46
N CYS A 262 11.06 -2.26 -2.99
CA CYS A 262 12.02 -1.62 -3.89
C CYS A 262 13.23 -2.54 -4.10
N THR A 263 13.60 -2.81 -5.34
CA THR A 263 14.88 -3.46 -5.67
C THR A 263 16.03 -2.44 -5.65
N ASP A 264 17.26 -2.91 -5.45
CA ASP A 264 18.47 -2.09 -5.47
C ASP A 264 18.92 -1.70 -6.91
N GLU A 265 18.39 -2.36 -7.94
CA GLU A 265 18.74 -2.12 -9.35
C GLU A 265 17.51 -1.91 -10.26
N PRO A 266 17.61 -1.05 -11.29
CA PRO A 266 16.58 -0.90 -12.32
C PRO A 266 16.50 -2.16 -13.22
N PRO A 267 15.33 -2.46 -13.84
CA PRO A 267 15.19 -3.63 -14.69
C PRO A 267 16.12 -3.54 -15.91
N VAL A 268 16.80 -4.65 -16.23
CA VAL A 268 17.56 -4.80 -17.47
C VAL A 268 16.59 -4.79 -18.64
N GLU A 269 16.68 -3.79 -19.51
CA GLU A 269 15.97 -3.77 -20.79
C GLU A 269 16.52 -4.86 -21.70
N ASN A 270 15.73 -5.92 -21.94
CA ASN A 270 16.02 -6.86 -23.02
C ASN A 270 15.52 -6.23 -24.34
N LYS A 271 16.47 -5.97 -25.24
CA LYS A 271 16.25 -5.52 -26.62
C LYS A 271 15.56 -6.58 -27.47
#